data_AF-A0AAW6EKZ7-F1
#
_entry.id   AF-A0AAW6EKZ7-F1
#
_cell.length_a   1.000
_cell.length_b   1.000
_cell.length_c   1.000
_cell.angle_alpha   90.00
_cell.angle_beta   90.00
_cell.angle_gamma   90.00
#
_symmetry.space_group_name_H-M   'P 1'
#
loop_
_entity.id
_entity.type
_entity.pdbx_description
1 polymer ?
#
loop_
_entity_poly.entity_id
_entity_poly.type
_entity_poly.pdbx_seq_one_letter_code
_entity_poly.pdbx_strand_id
1 'polypeptide(L)'
;MNEIKLRPGEEFVYNGIRFICLDIIDGNYLAITAECWWKKRFNNEYKDGCNNWEKSTLRRFLNEDVLKEYFDTKQLIKQTSDLIADNGDKAYGTCEDYITLLNCDQYRKYRDYVPLFEECMWSLTPWRCGTNYDHAVRYVTPTGAISYGYADNSYGVAPVCLFKADNLILRRQAQLIPAE
;
A
#
# COMPACT_ATOMS: atom_id res chain seq x y z
N MET A 1 7.98 -23.16 -19.87
CA MET A 1 7.33 -22.65 -18.65
C MET A 1 6.34 -21.61 -19.13
N ASN A 2 5.03 -21.81 -18.93
CA ASN A 2 4.04 -20.81 -19.38
C ASN A 2 4.21 -19.56 -18.51
N GLU A 3 4.68 -18.47 -19.11
CA GLU A 3 4.70 -17.16 -18.46
C GLU A 3 3.29 -16.83 -17.99
N ILE A 4 3.11 -16.68 -16.68
CA ILE A 4 1.85 -16.20 -16.13
C ILE A 4 1.87 -14.68 -16.26
N LYS A 5 1.14 -14.16 -17.24
CA LYS A 5 0.88 -12.73 -17.35
C LYS A 5 -0.37 -12.40 -16.55
N LEU A 6 -0.18 -11.71 -15.42
CA LEU A 6 -1.29 -11.20 -14.62
C LEU A 6 -1.97 -10.04 -15.32
N ARG A 7 -3.28 -9.89 -15.10
CA ARG A 7 -4.08 -8.73 -15.50
C ARG A 7 -4.52 -7.95 -14.26
N PRO A 8 -4.76 -6.63 -14.38
CA PRO A 8 -5.41 -5.87 -13.31
C PRO A 8 -6.71 -6.55 -12.86
N GLY A 9 -6.92 -6.60 -11.54
CA GLY A 9 -8.00 -7.32 -10.87
C GLY A 9 -7.71 -8.79 -10.55
N GLU A 10 -6.67 -9.41 -11.12
CA GLU A 10 -6.34 -10.81 -10.81
C GLU A 10 -5.61 -10.94 -9.47
N GLU A 11 -6.02 -11.95 -8.69
CA GLU A 11 -5.33 -12.34 -7.46
C GLU A 11 -4.15 -13.27 -7.72
N PHE A 12 -3.09 -13.11 -6.92
CA PHE A 12 -1.96 -14.02 -6.88
C PHE A 12 -1.39 -14.18 -5.48
N VAL A 13 -0.59 -15.23 -5.27
CA VAL A 13 0.04 -15.51 -3.97
C VAL A 13 1.55 -15.35 -4.07
N TYR A 14 2.12 -14.54 -3.18
CA TYR A 14 3.57 -14.39 -3.00
C TYR A 14 3.92 -14.67 -1.53
N ASN A 15 4.79 -15.64 -1.27
CA ASN A 15 5.19 -16.06 0.10
C ASN A 15 4.01 -16.28 1.07
N GLY A 16 2.90 -16.83 0.58
CA GLY A 16 1.70 -17.10 1.38
C GLY A 16 0.76 -15.91 1.57
N ILE A 17 1.09 -14.76 0.98
CA ILE A 17 0.31 -13.51 1.04
C ILE A 17 -0.50 -13.37 -0.24
N ARG A 18 -1.80 -13.10 -0.11
CA ARG A 18 -2.66 -12.80 -1.26
C ARG A 18 -2.52 -11.35 -1.67
N PHE A 19 -2.32 -11.14 -2.97
CA PHE A 19 -2.22 -9.84 -3.61
C PHE A 19 -3.23 -9.75 -4.75
N ILE A 20 -3.71 -8.53 -5.01
CA ILE A 20 -4.50 -8.17 -6.18
C ILE A 20 -3.62 -7.29 -7.08
N CYS A 21 -3.46 -7.67 -8.35
CA CYS A 21 -2.78 -6.83 -9.33
C CYS A 21 -3.66 -5.59 -9.61
N LEU A 22 -3.12 -4.39 -9.38
CA LEU A 22 -3.81 -3.12 -9.60
C LEU A 22 -3.52 -2.53 -10.98
N ASP A 23 -2.27 -2.64 -11.44
CA ASP A 23 -1.82 -2.11 -12.73
C ASP A 23 -0.58 -2.84 -13.24
N ILE A 24 -0.27 -2.65 -14.53
CA ILE A 24 0.97 -3.09 -15.16
C ILE A 24 1.80 -1.85 -15.53
N ILE A 25 2.88 -1.61 -14.78
CA ILE A 25 3.76 -0.44 -14.94
C ILE A 25 5.09 -0.91 -15.52
N ASP A 26 5.41 -0.46 -16.74
CA ASP A 26 6.64 -0.84 -17.45
C ASP A 26 6.85 -2.37 -17.51
N GLY A 27 5.75 -3.10 -17.70
CA GLY A 27 5.74 -4.57 -17.75
C GLY A 27 5.78 -5.26 -16.37
N ASN A 28 5.75 -4.53 -15.26
CA ASN A 28 5.81 -5.03 -13.89
C ASN A 28 4.45 -4.89 -13.18
N TYR A 29 4.22 -5.66 -12.11
CA TYR A 29 2.91 -5.73 -11.48
C TYR A 29 2.85 -4.86 -10.22
N LEU A 30 2.09 -3.76 -10.29
CA LEU A 30 1.69 -3.02 -9.10
C LEU A 30 0.60 -3.81 -8.40
N ALA A 31 0.75 -4.12 -7.13
CA ALA A 31 -0.21 -4.96 -6.41
C ALA A 31 -0.40 -4.54 -4.96
N ILE A 32 -1.62 -4.72 -4.45
CA ILE A 32 -2.00 -4.48 -3.05
C ILE A 32 -2.34 -5.79 -2.37
N THR A 33 -2.14 -5.91 -1.06
CA THR A 33 -2.63 -7.08 -0.32
C THR A 33 -4.16 -7.18 -0.42
N ALA A 34 -4.68 -8.39 -0.60
CA ALA A 34 -6.12 -8.65 -0.69
C ALA A 34 -6.86 -8.50 0.65
N GLU A 35 -6.11 -8.44 1.75
CA GLU A 35 -6.59 -8.30 3.12
C GLU A 35 -5.82 -7.18 3.84
N CYS A 36 -6.45 -6.59 4.85
CA CYS A 36 -5.74 -5.75 5.81
C CYS A 36 -4.85 -6.66 6.66
N TRP A 37 -3.55 -6.45 6.56
CA TRP A 37 -2.59 -7.37 7.15
C TRP A 37 -2.24 -7.00 8.60
N TRP A 38 -2.34 -5.71 8.92
CA TRP A 38 -2.20 -5.21 10.28
C TRP A 38 -3.14 -4.04 10.55
N LYS A 39 -3.41 -3.80 11.83
CA LYS A 39 -3.96 -2.55 12.33
C LYS A 39 -2.88 -1.81 13.13
N LYS A 40 -2.39 -0.69 12.61
CA LYS A 40 -1.25 0.05 13.20
C LYS A 40 -1.44 1.55 13.14
N ARG A 41 -0.73 2.24 14.03
CA ARG A 41 -0.55 3.68 13.96
C ARG A 41 0.27 4.05 12.73
N PHE A 42 -0.08 5.16 12.09
CA PHE A 42 0.76 5.75 11.06
C PHE A 42 2.09 6.22 11.66
N ASN A 43 2.01 6.95 12.77
CA ASN A 43 3.16 7.33 13.57
C ASN A 43 2.90 7.14 15.07
N ASN A 44 3.85 6.56 15.80
CA ASN A 44 3.66 6.33 17.25
C ASN A 44 3.69 7.61 18.08
N GLU A 45 4.44 8.62 17.62
CA GLU A 45 4.59 9.90 18.30
C GLU A 45 3.61 10.94 17.73
N TYR A 46 2.78 11.51 18.60
CA TYR A 46 1.90 12.62 18.26
C TYR A 46 2.65 13.96 18.41
N LYS A 47 3.29 14.40 17.33
CA LYS A 47 4.06 15.66 17.25
C LYS A 47 3.90 16.29 15.88
N ASP A 48 4.32 17.54 15.72
CA ASP A 48 4.30 18.22 14.42
C ASP A 48 5.06 17.40 13.37
N GLY A 49 4.43 17.24 12.21
CA GLY A 49 4.91 16.46 11.07
C GLY A 49 4.70 14.96 11.19
N CYS A 50 3.93 14.48 12.17
CA CYS A 50 3.70 13.04 12.34
C CYS A 50 2.85 12.41 11.22
N ASN A 51 2.18 13.21 10.39
CA ASN A 51 1.51 12.75 9.18
C ASN A 51 2.45 12.58 7.96
N ASN A 52 3.74 12.88 8.07
CA ASN A 52 4.71 12.69 6.99
C ASN A 52 5.11 11.21 6.89
N TRP A 53 4.72 10.56 5.79
CA TRP A 53 5.03 9.15 5.50
C TRP A 53 6.52 8.83 5.58
N GLU A 54 7.39 9.66 4.98
CA GLU A 54 8.84 9.45 4.92
C GLU A 54 9.46 9.23 6.31
N LYS A 55 8.94 9.94 7.31
CA LYS A 55 9.42 9.95 8.69
C LYS A 55 8.63 9.03 9.63
N SER A 56 7.54 8.47 9.14
CA SER A 56 6.58 7.70 9.93
C SER A 56 7.17 6.40 10.49
N THR A 57 6.72 5.98 11.67
CA THR A 57 7.07 4.66 12.21
C THR A 57 6.48 3.52 11.38
N LEU A 58 5.32 3.73 10.74
CA LEU A 58 4.69 2.72 9.89
C LEU A 58 5.54 2.41 8.65
N ARG A 59 6.09 3.44 7.99
CA ARG A 59 7.00 3.26 6.85
C ARG A 59 8.23 2.43 7.22
N ARG A 60 8.85 2.73 8.37
CA ARG A 60 10.00 1.95 8.89
C ARG A 60 9.61 0.51 9.16
N PHE A 61 8.51 0.27 9.87
CA PHE A 61 8.00 -1.09 10.09
C PHE A 61 7.81 -1.87 8.78
N LEU A 62 7.22 -1.24 7.74
CA LEU A 62 7.03 -1.90 6.45
C LEU A 62 8.35 -2.16 5.71
N ASN A 63 9.25 -1.18 5.64
CA ASN A 63 10.47 -1.29 4.82
C ASN A 63 11.68 -1.89 5.56
N GLU A 64 11.57 -2.17 6.86
CA GLU A 64 12.60 -2.83 7.66
C GLU A 64 12.13 -4.22 8.09
N ASP A 65 11.15 -4.31 9.00
CA ASP A 65 10.71 -5.57 9.61
C ASP A 65 9.98 -6.45 8.60
N VAL A 66 8.90 -5.92 7.99
CA VAL A 66 8.06 -6.66 7.05
C VAL A 66 8.84 -7.04 5.80
N LEU A 67 9.59 -6.10 5.23
CA LEU A 67 10.39 -6.34 4.04
C LEU A 67 11.39 -7.49 4.27
N LYS A 68 12.09 -7.49 5.41
CA LYS A 68 13.07 -8.53 5.74
C LYS A 68 12.44 -9.90 5.99
N GLU A 69 11.28 -9.93 6.61
CA GLU A 69 10.63 -11.19 7.00
C GLU A 69 9.86 -11.85 5.85
N TYR A 70 9.22 -11.06 4.99
CA TYR A 70 8.24 -11.58 4.04
C TYR A 70 8.60 -11.42 2.55
N PHE A 71 9.60 -10.60 2.21
CA PHE A 71 9.90 -10.26 0.82
C PHE A 71 11.37 -10.44 0.44
N ASP A 72 11.60 -10.88 -0.80
CA ASP A 72 12.90 -10.84 -1.45
C ASP A 72 12.99 -9.55 -2.30
N THR A 73 13.88 -8.62 -1.91
CA THR A 73 14.07 -7.35 -2.63
C THR A 73 14.52 -7.54 -4.08
N LYS A 74 15.06 -8.71 -4.46
CA LYS A 74 15.36 -9.02 -5.87
C LYS A 74 14.08 -9.10 -6.72
N GLN A 75 12.95 -9.42 -6.10
CA GLN A 75 11.63 -9.53 -6.73
C GLN A 75 10.86 -8.20 -6.80
N LEU A 76 11.33 -7.17 -6.09
CA LEU A 76 10.65 -5.89 -5.98
C LEU A 76 11.39 -4.77 -6.71
N ILE A 77 10.64 -3.76 -7.12
CA ILE A 77 11.13 -2.49 -7.62
C ILE A 77 10.72 -1.42 -6.60
N LYS A 78 11.63 -0.49 -6.30
CA LYS A 78 11.28 0.67 -5.46
C LYS A 78 10.29 1.56 -6.21
N GLN A 79 9.28 2.01 -5.50
CA GLN A 79 8.27 2.93 -5.99
C GLN A 79 8.59 4.33 -5.49
N THR A 80 8.63 5.31 -6.39
CA THR A 80 8.66 6.72 -6.01
C THR A 80 7.23 7.18 -5.73
N SER A 81 6.96 7.59 -4.49
CA SER A 81 5.67 8.14 -4.09
C SER A 81 5.77 9.65 -3.94
N ASP A 82 4.85 10.40 -4.53
CA ASP A 82 4.66 11.80 -4.20
C ASP A 82 3.93 11.93 -2.87
N LEU A 83 4.41 12.81 -2.01
CA LEU A 83 3.83 13.10 -0.69
C LEU A 83 3.05 14.42 -0.73
N ILE A 84 2.36 14.67 -1.84
CA ILE A 84 1.49 15.83 -2.01
C ILE A 84 0.33 15.66 -1.03
N ALA A 85 0.10 16.69 -0.23
CA ALA A 85 -1.02 16.69 0.70
C ALA A 85 -2.34 16.88 -0.04
N ASP A 86 -3.44 16.50 0.61
CA ASP A 86 -4.76 16.55 0.01
C ASP A 86 -5.22 17.98 -0.36
N ASN A 87 -4.70 19.00 0.33
CA ASN A 87 -4.90 20.41 -0.03
C ASN A 87 -3.95 20.92 -1.14
N GLY A 88 -3.06 20.07 -1.66
CA GLY A 88 -2.09 20.37 -2.71
C GLY A 88 -0.71 20.83 -2.23
N ASP A 89 -0.46 20.88 -0.91
CA ASP A 89 0.86 21.23 -0.38
C ASP A 89 1.92 20.22 -0.80
N LYS A 90 3.13 20.70 -1.12
CA LYS A 90 4.23 19.86 -1.65
C LYS A 90 5.47 19.81 -0.75
N ALA A 91 5.36 20.32 0.48
CA ALA A 91 6.52 20.53 1.34
C ALA A 91 7.22 19.23 1.79
N TYR A 92 6.53 18.07 1.77
CA TYR A 92 7.13 16.78 2.10
C TYR A 92 7.81 16.10 0.90
N GLY A 93 7.67 16.61 -0.32
CA GLY A 93 8.40 16.11 -1.49
C GLY A 93 8.00 14.70 -1.93
N THR A 94 8.99 13.84 -2.12
CA THR A 94 8.84 12.46 -2.62
C THR A 94 9.68 11.49 -1.80
N CYS A 95 9.31 10.23 -1.73
CA CYS A 95 10.14 9.18 -1.15
C CYS A 95 10.17 7.92 -2.02
N GLU A 96 11.17 7.06 -1.80
CA GLU A 96 11.30 5.78 -2.48
C GLU A 96 11.20 4.62 -1.49
N ASP A 97 10.29 3.69 -1.76
CA ASP A 97 9.96 2.56 -0.89
C ASP A 97 9.80 1.27 -1.69
N TYR A 98 10.19 0.14 -1.10
CA TYR A 98 9.82 -1.17 -1.66
C TYR A 98 8.35 -1.48 -1.37
N ILE A 99 7.93 -1.18 -0.14
CA ILE A 99 6.57 -1.39 0.34
C ILE A 99 5.98 -0.03 0.70
N THR A 100 4.91 0.37 0.02
CA THR A 100 4.22 1.64 0.22
C THR A 100 2.73 1.42 0.54
N LEU A 101 1.96 2.50 0.61
CA LEU A 101 0.50 2.50 0.63
C LEU A 101 -0.02 3.25 -0.59
N LEU A 102 -1.28 3.05 -0.98
CA LEU A 102 -1.87 3.91 -2.01
C LEU A 102 -1.98 5.35 -1.49
N ASN A 103 -1.66 6.33 -2.33
CA ASN A 103 -2.12 7.69 -2.13
C ASN A 103 -3.60 7.83 -2.55
N CYS A 104 -4.26 8.93 -2.19
CA CYS A 104 -5.68 9.13 -2.49
C CYS A 104 -6.01 9.04 -3.99
N ASP A 105 -5.13 9.51 -4.87
CA ASP A 105 -5.36 9.50 -6.31
C ASP A 105 -5.19 8.11 -6.92
N GLN A 106 -4.18 7.36 -6.47
CA GLN A 106 -4.03 5.95 -6.80
C GLN A 106 -5.22 5.13 -6.30
N TYR A 107 -5.70 5.39 -5.08
CA TYR A 107 -6.92 4.75 -4.57
C TYR A 107 -8.12 5.01 -5.48
N ARG A 108 -8.34 6.27 -5.91
CA ARG A 108 -9.41 6.62 -6.84
C ARG A 108 -9.24 5.94 -8.20
N LYS A 109 -8.00 5.88 -8.71
CA LYS A 109 -7.66 5.22 -9.98
C LYS A 109 -7.95 3.72 -9.94
N TYR A 110 -7.60 3.05 -8.84
CA TYR A 110 -7.70 1.59 -8.70
C TYR A 110 -8.90 1.13 -7.87
N ARG A 111 -9.88 2.01 -7.64
CA ARG A 111 -10.98 1.79 -6.70
C ARG A 111 -11.73 0.50 -6.95
N ASP A 112 -11.92 0.11 -8.20
CA ASP A 112 -12.67 -1.07 -8.61
C ASP A 112 -11.99 -2.38 -8.17
N TYR A 113 -10.68 -2.37 -7.92
CA TYR A 113 -9.90 -3.54 -7.52
C TYR A 113 -9.55 -3.55 -6.03
N VAL A 114 -9.56 -2.40 -5.35
CA VAL A 114 -9.20 -2.31 -3.93
C VAL A 114 -10.37 -2.79 -3.06
N PRO A 115 -10.18 -3.80 -2.20
CA PRO A 115 -11.20 -4.26 -1.26
C PRO A 115 -11.63 -3.17 -0.28
N LEU A 116 -12.86 -3.31 0.23
CA LEU A 116 -13.35 -2.52 1.34
C LEU A 116 -13.01 -3.23 2.65
N PHE A 117 -12.14 -2.61 3.45
CA PHE A 117 -11.65 -3.18 4.70
C PHE A 117 -12.43 -2.63 5.91
N GLU A 118 -12.90 -3.52 6.78
CA GLU A 118 -13.58 -3.17 8.03
C GLU A 118 -12.67 -2.38 8.98
N GLU A 119 -11.37 -2.63 8.93
CA GLU A 119 -10.34 -1.95 9.72
C GLU A 119 -10.07 -0.51 9.28
N CYS A 120 -10.74 -0.03 8.22
CA CYS A 120 -10.31 1.09 7.38
C CYS A 120 -8.96 0.79 6.69
N MET A 121 -8.50 1.67 5.81
CA MET A 121 -7.18 1.53 5.18
C MET A 121 -6.44 2.86 5.19
N TRP A 122 -5.27 2.91 5.82
CA TRP A 122 -4.38 4.05 5.72
C TRP A 122 -4.00 4.34 4.27
N SER A 123 -3.94 5.62 3.91
CA SER A 123 -3.21 6.09 2.73
C SER A 123 -1.89 6.72 3.16
N LEU A 124 -1.01 7.01 2.20
CA LEU A 124 0.18 7.83 2.47
C LEU A 124 -0.09 9.34 2.33
N THR A 125 -1.30 9.75 1.96
CA THR A 125 -1.63 11.16 1.68
C THR A 125 -1.82 11.94 2.98
N PRO A 126 -0.96 12.94 3.28
CA PRO A 126 -1.16 13.82 4.41
C PRO A 126 -2.35 14.75 4.13
N TRP A 127 -3.06 15.18 5.18
CA TRP A 127 -4.18 16.10 5.00
C TRP A 127 -3.72 17.50 4.54
N ARG A 128 -2.60 17.97 5.09
CA ARG A 128 -1.88 19.22 4.75
C ARG A 128 -0.42 19.10 5.19
N CYS A 129 0.45 19.99 4.70
CA CYS A 129 1.79 20.14 5.23
C CYS A 129 1.91 21.42 6.10
N GLY A 130 2.90 21.47 6.99
CA GLY A 130 3.32 22.70 7.68
C GLY A 130 3.07 22.70 9.18
N THR A 131 3.56 23.73 9.87
CA THR A 131 3.51 23.80 11.33
C THR A 131 2.10 24.13 11.85
N ASN A 132 1.81 23.69 13.09
CA ASN A 132 0.51 23.74 13.77
C ASN A 132 -0.56 22.83 13.14
N TYR A 133 -0.69 21.61 13.69
CA TYR A 133 -1.73 20.60 13.40
C TYR A 133 -1.55 19.76 12.11
N ASP A 134 -0.32 19.45 11.70
CA ASP A 134 0.00 18.45 10.66
C ASP A 134 0.06 17.02 11.24
N HIS A 135 -1.04 16.60 11.89
CA HIS A 135 -1.19 15.26 12.48
C HIS A 135 -2.16 14.37 11.72
N ALA A 136 -2.93 14.94 10.79
CA ALA A 136 -3.97 14.20 10.07
C ALA A 136 -3.43 13.57 8.79
N VAL A 137 -3.77 12.30 8.61
CA VAL A 137 -3.50 11.49 7.41
C VAL A 137 -4.84 11.06 6.82
N ARG A 138 -4.92 10.98 5.49
CA ARG A 138 -6.09 10.44 4.80
C ARG A 138 -6.18 8.93 4.97
N TYR A 139 -7.39 8.42 5.11
CA TYR A 139 -7.66 6.98 5.14
C TYR A 139 -8.98 6.69 4.43
N VAL A 140 -9.18 5.43 4.04
CA VAL A 140 -10.40 4.94 3.41
C VAL A 140 -11.26 4.21 4.44
N THR A 141 -12.53 4.61 4.56
CA THR A 141 -13.51 3.98 5.46
C THR A 141 -13.98 2.62 4.91
N PRO A 142 -14.67 1.79 5.71
CA PRO A 142 -15.26 0.53 5.22
C PRO A 142 -16.30 0.74 4.11
N THR A 143 -16.84 1.95 3.97
CA THR A 143 -17.76 2.30 2.87
C THR A 143 -17.03 2.75 1.59
N GLY A 144 -15.69 2.83 1.61
CA GLY A 144 -14.87 3.32 0.51
C GLY A 144 -14.80 4.84 0.39
N ALA A 145 -15.26 5.59 1.40
CA ALA A 145 -15.12 7.03 1.42
C ALA A 145 -13.74 7.42 1.96
N ILE A 146 -13.15 8.48 1.41
CA ILE A 146 -11.91 9.05 1.97
C ILE A 146 -12.28 9.98 3.13
N SER A 147 -11.69 9.72 4.30
CA SER A 147 -11.80 10.53 5.51
C SER A 147 -10.41 10.99 5.96
N TYR A 148 -10.30 11.59 7.14
CA TYR A 148 -9.01 11.86 7.79
C TYR A 148 -9.03 11.34 9.22
N GLY A 149 -7.88 10.89 9.69
CA GLY A 149 -7.66 10.48 11.07
C GLY A 149 -6.29 10.93 11.55
N TYR A 150 -6.12 11.00 12.86
CA TYR A 150 -4.84 11.38 13.46
C TYR A 150 -3.81 10.26 13.29
N ALA A 151 -2.55 10.61 13.05
CA ALA A 151 -1.48 9.67 12.74
C ALA A 151 -1.20 8.65 13.87
N ASP A 152 -1.57 8.97 15.10
CA ASP A 152 -1.46 8.10 16.28
C ASP A 152 -2.70 7.21 16.52
N ASN A 153 -3.75 7.35 15.70
CA ASN A 153 -4.83 6.36 15.64
C ASN A 153 -4.37 5.10 14.92
N SER A 154 -5.01 3.97 15.19
CA SER A 154 -4.71 2.71 14.50
C SER A 154 -5.80 2.35 13.48
N TYR A 155 -5.42 2.24 12.21
CA TYR A 155 -6.26 1.74 11.11
C TYR A 155 -5.57 0.59 10.38
N GLY A 156 -6.33 -0.06 9.49
CA GLY A 156 -5.83 -1.13 8.64
C GLY A 156 -4.72 -0.68 7.71
N VAL A 157 -3.82 -1.62 7.42
CA VAL A 157 -2.64 -1.45 6.58
C VAL A 157 -2.73 -2.48 5.48
N ALA A 158 -2.83 -2.01 4.24
CA ALA A 158 -2.81 -2.82 3.03
C ALA A 158 -1.55 -2.47 2.20
N PRO A 159 -0.45 -3.22 2.38
CA PRO A 159 0.80 -2.97 1.65
C PRO A 159 0.64 -2.98 0.13
N VAL A 160 1.37 -2.07 -0.52
CA VAL A 160 1.47 -1.97 -1.98
C VAL A 160 2.91 -2.20 -2.41
N CYS A 161 3.11 -3.13 -3.33
CA CYS A 161 4.41 -3.53 -3.86
C CYS A 161 4.40 -3.50 -5.39
N LEU A 162 5.55 -3.16 -5.99
CA LEU A 162 5.78 -3.30 -7.43
C LEU A 162 6.67 -4.53 -7.67
N PHE A 163 6.09 -5.59 -8.21
CA PHE A 163 6.77 -6.86 -8.45
C PHE A 163 7.36 -6.94 -9.85
N LYS A 164 8.61 -7.41 -9.95
CA LYS A 164 9.27 -7.68 -11.24
C LYS A 164 8.59 -8.86 -11.92
N ALA A 165 8.03 -8.66 -13.10
CA ALA A 165 7.31 -9.72 -13.80
C ALA A 165 8.19 -10.93 -14.14
N ASP A 166 9.39 -10.67 -14.65
CA ASP A 166 10.30 -11.72 -15.16
C ASP A 166 10.80 -12.69 -14.07
N ASN A 167 10.79 -12.25 -12.81
CA ASN A 167 11.30 -13.03 -11.69
C ASN A 167 10.20 -13.51 -10.74
N LEU A 168 8.95 -13.08 -10.94
CA LEU A 168 7.85 -13.37 -10.04
C LEU A 168 7.46 -14.85 -10.12
N ILE A 169 7.97 -15.64 -9.18
CA ILE A 169 7.61 -17.06 -9.05
C ILE A 169 6.24 -17.13 -8.37
N LEU A 170 5.20 -17.12 -9.19
CA LEU A 170 3.83 -17.33 -8.74
C LEU A 170 3.58 -18.81 -8.49
N ARG A 171 3.18 -19.16 -7.25
CA ARG A 171 2.53 -20.45 -7.03
C ARG A 171 1.07 -20.30 -7.43
N ARG A 172 0.65 -20.92 -8.53
CA ARG A 172 -0.78 -21.09 -8.79
C ARG A 172 -1.35 -21.94 -7.66
N GLN A 173 -2.36 -21.44 -6.95
CA GLN A 173 -3.35 -22.36 -6.40
C GLN A 173 -4.09 -22.93 -7.61
N ALA A 174 -3.87 -24.21 -7.90
CA ALA A 174 -4.77 -24.91 -8.79
C ALA A 174 -6.17 -24.83 -8.14
N GLN A 175 -7.10 -24.12 -8.77
CA GLN A 175 -8.50 -24.34 -8.49
C GLN A 175 -8.76 -25.81 -8.80
N LEU A 176 -8.88 -26.62 -7.75
CA LEU A 176 -9.49 -27.94 -7.84
C LEU A 176 -10.96 -27.69 -8.19
N ILE A 177 -11.29 -27.69 -9.48
CA ILE A 177 -12.66 -27.91 -9.91
C ILE A 177 -12.94 -29.37 -9.53
N PRO A 178 -13.93 -29.67 -8.68
CA PRO A 178 -14.41 -31.03 -8.53
C PRO A 178 -14.98 -31.44 -9.89
N ALA A 179 -14.49 -32.54 -10.46
CA ALA A 179 -15.17 -33.15 -11.59
C ALA A 179 -16.55 -33.61 -11.12
N GLU A 180 -17.61 -33.01 -11.67
CA GLU A 180 -18.92 -33.66 -11.77
C GLU A 180 -18.98 -34.50 -13.05
#